data_AF-A0A958C9Q1-F1
#
_entry.id   AF-A0A958C9Q1-F1
#
_cell.length_a   1.000
_cell.length_b   1.000
_cell.length_c   1.000
_cell.angle_alpha   90.00
_cell.angle_beta   90.00
_cell.angle_gamma   90.00
#
_symmetry.space_group_name_H-M   'P 1'
#
loop_
_entity.id
_entity.type
_entity.pdbx_description
1 polymer ?
#
loop_
_entity_poly.entity_id
_entity_poly.type
_entity_poly.pdbx_seq_one_letter_code
_entity_poly.pdbx_strand_id
1 'polypeptide(L)'
;MSKRDPAGAEAAGILPPAGQSRLYFVNFTDSDMTVAIDGQTIEIAPGAGMDSPDDAPTLDLDPGTYDVTTTVDGSSVTDQITIGADETWGLLLDEQG
;
A
#
# COMPACT_ATOMS: atom_id res chain seq x y z
N MET A 1 26.85 6.60 -1.70
CA MET A 1 25.64 7.27 -2.22
C MET A 1 24.45 6.46 -1.73
N SER A 2 23.58 7.08 -0.95
CA SER A 2 22.14 6.78 -0.80
C SER A 2 21.60 7.87 0.10
N LYS A 3 21.19 8.97 -0.52
CA LYS A 3 20.61 10.13 0.14
C LYS A 3 19.11 9.84 0.19
N ARG A 4 18.61 9.40 1.35
CA ARG A 4 17.17 9.49 1.64
C ARG A 4 17.00 10.88 2.25
N ASP A 5 16.55 11.83 1.44
CA ASP A 5 16.18 13.18 1.87
C ASP A 5 14.79 13.09 2.53
N PRO A 6 14.65 13.22 3.86
CA PRO A 6 13.37 13.06 4.56
C PRO A 6 12.55 14.36 4.63
N ALA A 7 12.77 15.31 3.70
CA ALA A 7 12.28 16.69 3.84
C ALA A 7 11.52 17.21 2.60
N GLY A 8 11.04 16.33 1.72
CA GLY A 8 10.42 16.72 0.45
C GLY A 8 8.90 16.63 0.37
N ALA A 9 8.23 15.98 1.33
CA ALA A 9 6.80 15.66 1.22
C ALA A 9 5.85 16.67 1.90
N GLU A 10 6.37 17.69 2.58
CA GLU A 10 5.56 18.67 3.34
C GLU A 10 4.83 19.72 2.47
N ALA A 11 4.85 19.60 1.13
CA ALA A 11 4.54 20.71 0.22
C ALA A 11 3.52 20.40 -0.89
N ALA A 12 2.39 19.81 -0.55
CA ALA A 12 1.14 19.98 -1.31
C ALA A 12 0.02 19.47 -0.42
N GLY A 13 -1.03 20.26 -0.15
CA GLY A 13 -2.16 19.94 0.75
C GLY A 13 -3.04 18.75 0.32
N ILE A 14 -2.41 17.60 0.07
CA ILE A 14 -2.92 16.24 -0.12
C ILE A 14 -2.37 15.40 1.06
N LEU A 15 -2.23 16.01 2.23
CA LEU A 15 -1.66 15.33 3.40
C LEU A 15 -2.71 14.37 3.99
N PRO A 16 -2.37 13.09 4.25
CA PRO A 16 -3.13 12.26 5.19
C PRO A 16 -3.17 12.94 6.58
N PRO A 17 -4.05 12.53 7.52
CA PRO A 17 -4.06 13.11 8.85
C PRO A 17 -2.65 13.13 9.45
N ALA A 18 -2.23 14.28 9.99
CA ALA A 18 -0.85 14.54 10.38
C ALA A 18 -0.30 13.38 11.23
N GLY A 19 0.69 12.67 10.68
CA GLY A 19 1.31 11.53 11.34
C GLY A 19 0.80 10.16 10.89
N GLN A 20 -0.05 10.04 9.87
CA GLN A 20 -0.41 8.76 9.25
C GLN A 20 -0.02 8.75 7.79
N SER A 21 -0.07 7.57 7.20
CA SER A 21 0.36 7.30 5.84
C SER A 21 -0.69 6.45 5.17
N ARG A 22 -0.97 6.74 3.91
CA ARG A 22 -2.04 6.07 3.17
C ARG A 22 -1.48 5.11 2.14
N LEU A 23 -1.85 3.85 2.23
CA LEU A 23 -1.57 2.84 1.24
C LEU A 23 -2.80 2.68 0.33
N TYR A 24 -2.56 2.69 -0.97
CA TYR A 24 -3.53 2.37 -2.01
C TYR A 24 -3.13 1.02 -2.60
N PHE A 25 -3.99 0.03 -2.53
CA PHE A 25 -3.73 -1.26 -3.15
C PHE A 25 -4.44 -1.35 -4.48
N VAL A 26 -3.68 -1.50 -5.55
CA VAL A 26 -4.20 -1.60 -6.90
C VAL A 26 -3.88 -2.98 -7.44
N ASN A 27 -4.93 -3.75 -7.71
CA ASN A 27 -4.79 -5.09 -8.26
C ASN A 27 -4.73 -5.02 -9.78
N PHE A 28 -3.56 -5.30 -10.35
CA PHE A 28 -3.35 -5.34 -11.80
C PHE A 28 -3.69 -6.70 -12.44
N THR A 29 -4.18 -7.63 -11.64
CA THR A 29 -4.50 -9.00 -12.06
C THR A 29 -6.00 -9.23 -12.17
N ASP A 30 -6.36 -10.30 -12.90
CA ASP A 30 -7.74 -10.78 -13.03
C ASP A 30 -8.11 -11.77 -11.90
N SER A 31 -7.23 -11.93 -10.89
CA SER A 31 -7.44 -12.81 -9.73
C SER A 31 -7.75 -12.00 -8.47
N ASP A 32 -8.46 -12.61 -7.52
CA ASP A 32 -8.58 -12.05 -6.17
C ASP A 32 -7.21 -12.00 -5.48
N MET A 33 -6.98 -10.92 -4.75
CA MET A 33 -5.77 -10.71 -3.98
C MET A 33 -6.12 -10.34 -2.56
N THR A 34 -5.30 -10.80 -1.62
CA THR A 34 -5.45 -10.44 -0.22
C THR A 34 -4.15 -9.87 0.30
N VAL A 35 -4.17 -8.64 0.81
CA VAL A 35 -3.02 -8.04 1.48
C VAL A 35 -3.23 -8.06 2.97
N ALA A 36 -2.30 -8.64 3.71
CA ALA A 36 -2.27 -8.58 5.16
C ALA A 36 -1.12 -7.67 5.61
N ILE A 37 -1.43 -6.64 6.39
CA ILE A 37 -0.46 -5.67 6.91
C ILE A 37 -0.93 -5.22 8.30
N ASP A 38 -0.02 -5.17 9.27
CA ASP A 38 -0.34 -4.87 10.68
C ASP A 38 -1.44 -5.76 11.29
N GLY A 39 -1.59 -6.99 10.79
CA GLY A 39 -2.70 -7.88 11.17
C GLY A 39 -4.07 -7.48 10.62
N GLN A 40 -4.15 -6.42 9.80
CA GLN A 40 -5.32 -6.09 8.99
C GLN A 40 -5.24 -6.84 7.67
N THR A 41 -6.32 -7.52 7.31
CA THR A 41 -6.44 -8.24 6.04
C THR A 41 -7.38 -7.48 5.13
N ILE A 42 -6.87 -7.01 4.00
CA ILE A 42 -7.57 -6.27 2.96
C ILE A 42 -7.76 -7.21 1.78
N GLU A 43 -9.03 -7.51 1.46
CA GLU A 43 -9.38 -8.25 0.26
C GLU A 43 -9.54 -7.28 -0.91
N ILE A 44 -8.92 -7.62 -2.03
CA ILE A 44 -8.77 -6.78 -3.19
C ILE A 44 -9.32 -7.55 -4.38
N ALA A 45 -10.47 -7.09 -4.87
CA ALA A 45 -11.11 -7.69 -6.03
C ALA A 45 -10.20 -7.62 -7.27
N PRO A 46 -10.37 -8.53 -8.24
CA PRO A 46 -9.67 -8.46 -9.52
C PRO A 46 -9.95 -7.13 -10.22
N GLY A 47 -8.89 -6.47 -10.69
CA GLY A 47 -8.97 -5.13 -11.30
C GLY A 47 -9.32 -3.98 -10.35
N ALA A 48 -9.37 -4.20 -9.02
CA ALA A 48 -9.67 -3.13 -8.07
C ALA A 48 -8.60 -2.03 -8.15
N GLY A 49 -9.05 -0.77 -8.24
CA GLY A 49 -8.17 0.38 -8.43
C GLY A 49 -7.64 0.61 -9.84
N MET A 50 -7.87 -0.30 -10.80
CA MET A 50 -7.51 -0.08 -12.21
C MET A 50 -8.39 0.96 -12.89
N ASP A 51 -9.71 0.90 -12.65
CA ASP A 51 -10.68 1.78 -13.32
C ASP A 51 -10.73 3.17 -12.65
N SER A 52 -10.72 3.20 -11.32
CA SER A 52 -10.69 4.42 -10.53
C SER A 52 -9.95 4.20 -9.21
N PRO A 53 -9.12 5.18 -8.76
CA PRO A 53 -8.42 5.09 -7.48
C PRO A 53 -9.35 5.10 -6.26
N ASP A 54 -10.62 5.51 -6.42
CA ASP A 54 -11.66 5.40 -5.39
C ASP A 54 -12.15 3.97 -5.16
N ASP A 55 -11.98 3.09 -6.15
CA ASP A 55 -12.31 1.66 -6.04
C ASP A 55 -11.14 0.85 -5.46
N ALA A 56 -9.94 1.44 -5.46
CA ALA A 56 -8.77 0.85 -4.82
C ALA A 56 -9.00 0.81 -3.30
N PRO A 57 -8.94 -0.37 -2.67
CA PRO A 57 -8.92 -0.43 -1.22
C PRO A 57 -7.74 0.39 -0.69
N THR A 58 -8.02 1.15 0.37
CA THR A 58 -7.04 2.01 1.02
C THR A 58 -6.88 1.63 2.47
N LEU A 59 -5.68 1.84 2.98
CA LEU A 59 -5.37 1.62 4.38
C LEU A 59 -4.54 2.78 4.90
N ASP A 60 -5.03 3.42 5.96
CA ASP A 60 -4.28 4.41 6.71
C ASP A 60 -3.49 3.67 7.81
N LEU A 61 -2.17 3.83 7.80
CA LEU A 61 -1.26 3.26 8.80
C LEU A 61 -0.44 4.36 9.47
N ASP A 62 -0.09 4.15 10.73
CA ASP A 62 0.90 4.98 11.40
C ASP A 62 2.30 4.77 10.77
N PRO A 63 3.24 5.70 10.96
CA PRO A 63 4.62 5.55 10.52
C PRO A 63 5.33 4.45 11.32
N GLY A 64 5.92 3.51 10.61
CA GLY A 64 6.53 2.34 11.20
C GLY A 64 7.09 1.38 10.16
N THR A 65 7.63 0.28 10.64
CA THR A 65 8.03 -0.84 9.80
C THR A 65 6.94 -1.90 9.88
N TYR A 66 6.44 -2.32 8.71
CA TYR A 66 5.33 -3.26 8.60
C TYR A 66 5.69 -4.40 7.66
N ASP A 67 5.33 -5.61 8.05
CA ASP A 67 5.34 -6.78 7.18
C ASP A 67 4.04 -6.80 6.37
N VAL A 68 4.17 -6.80 5.06
CA VAL A 68 3.09 -6.82 4.08
C VAL A 68 3.08 -8.18 3.43
N THR A 69 2.09 -8.99 3.76
CA THR A 69 1.87 -10.28 3.13
C THR A 69 0.82 -10.14 2.04
N THR A 70 1.24 -10.14 0.79
CA THR A 70 0.34 -10.22 -0.37
C THR A 70 0.10 -11.68 -0.70
N THR A 71 -1.16 -12.08 -0.86
CA THR A 71 -1.59 -13.40 -1.28
C THR A 71 -2.34 -13.31 -2.60
N VAL A 72 -1.91 -14.05 -3.61
CA VAL A 72 -2.51 -14.14 -4.94
C VAL A 72 -2.59 -15.60 -5.36
N ASP A 73 -3.77 -16.08 -5.75
CA ASP A 73 -4.00 -17.46 -6.23
C ASP A 73 -3.38 -18.54 -5.30
N GLY A 74 -3.43 -18.30 -3.98
CA GLY A 74 -2.85 -19.20 -2.97
C GLY A 74 -1.33 -19.12 -2.77
N SER A 75 -0.62 -18.29 -3.54
CA SER A 75 0.78 -17.93 -3.31
C SER A 75 0.86 -16.69 -2.43
N SER A 76 1.69 -16.73 -1.38
CA SER A 76 1.90 -15.57 -0.50
C SER A 76 3.34 -15.10 -0.52
N VAL A 77 3.52 -13.79 -0.63
CA VAL A 77 4.80 -13.08 -0.58
C VAL A 77 4.73 -12.13 0.59
N THR A 78 5.74 -12.15 1.46
CA THR A 78 5.86 -11.19 2.56
C THR A 78 7.02 -10.25 2.27
N ASP A 79 6.73 -8.96 2.22
CA ASP A 79 7.71 -7.89 2.06
C ASP A 79 7.68 -6.96 3.28
N GLN A 80 8.85 -6.50 3.72
CA GLN A 80 8.94 -5.61 4.87
C GLN A 80 9.16 -4.19 4.39
N ILE A 81 8.13 -3.36 4.50
CA ILE A 81 8.18 -1.96 4.10
C ILE A 81 8.32 -1.05 5.33
N THR A 82 8.97 0.09 5.12
CA THR A 82 9.02 1.15 6.14
C THR A 82 8.22 2.33 5.63
N ILE A 83 7.14 2.62 6.34
CA ILE A 83 6.21 3.70 6.08
C ILE A 83 6.63 4.88 6.95
N GLY A 84 6.96 6.02 6.33
CA GLY A 84 7.19 7.29 7.00
C GLY A 84 5.91 8.07 7.13
N ALA A 85 5.85 9.01 8.09
CA ALA A 85 4.65 9.80 8.37
C ALA A 85 4.32 10.68 7.18
N ASP A 86 3.04 10.91 6.93
CA ASP A 86 2.58 11.82 5.89
C ASP A 86 2.89 11.34 4.46
N GLU A 87 3.15 10.04 4.30
CA GLU A 87 3.44 9.44 3.00
C GLU A 87 2.21 8.77 2.40
N THR A 88 2.12 8.81 1.07
CA THR A 88 1.14 8.04 0.32
C THR A 88 1.88 7.03 -0.55
N TRP A 89 1.51 5.76 -0.42
CA TRP A 89 2.10 4.64 -1.13
C TRP A 89 1.06 3.99 -2.03
N GLY A 90 1.41 3.78 -3.29
CA GLY A 90 0.64 2.94 -4.21
C GLY A 90 1.30 1.57 -4.30
N LEU A 91 0.66 0.54 -3.78
CA LEU A 91 1.06 -0.85 -3.94
C LEU A 91 0.38 -1.39 -5.18
N LEU A 92 1.16 -1.51 -6.24
CA LEU A 92 0.76 -2.13 -7.50
C LEU A 92 0.97 -3.63 -7.34
N LEU A 93 -0.12 -4.37 -7.19
CA LEU A 93 -0.07 -5.81 -7.00
C LEU A 93 -0.19 -6.48 -8.36
N ASP A 94 0.80 -7.31 -8.67
CA ASP A 94 0.91 -8.09 -9.90
C ASP A 94 0.87 -9.59 -9.56
N GLU A 95 0.81 -10.46 -10.56
CA GLU A 95 0.81 -11.92 -10.41
C GLU A 95 2.01 -12.48 -9.61
N GLN A 96 3.04 -11.67 -9.38
CA GLN A 96 4.24 -12.01 -8.60
C GLN A 96 4.21 -11.54 -7.13
N GLY A 97 3.20 -10.74 -6.72
CA GLY A 97 3.17 -10.07 -5.42
C GLY A 97 3.85 -8.71 -5.43
#